data_AF-A0A813E9A8-F1
#
_entry.id   AF-A0A813E9A8-F1
#
_cell.length_a   1.000
_cell.length_b   1.000
_cell.length_c   1.000
_cell.angle_alpha   90.00
_cell.angle_beta   90.00
_cell.angle_gamma   90.00
#
_symmetry.space_group_name_H-M   'P 1'
#
loop_
_entity.id
_entity.type
_entity.pdbx_description
1 polymer ?
#
loop_
_entity_poly.entity_id
_entity_poly.type
_entity_poly.pdbx_seq_one_letter_code
_entity_poly.pdbx_strand_id
1 'polypeptide(L)'
;MSENFPIVPCLFWVFDSAQHNTKMKSNLMFALRQLCQLGQNKMKVGHHITSSLLNDLKVASAAHEKCATNLLLLLISLASVNTNALMMDTKIDEALSFCGIQGKDGVQVKSSKLAQLLWSKVMALKTRIKDAKLFHGGY
;
A
#
# COMPACT_ATOMS: atom_id res chain seq x y z
N MET A 1 5.04 -7.77 26.51
CA MET A 1 6.43 -7.29 26.28
C MET A 1 6.89 -7.75 24.90
N SER A 2 6.86 -6.88 23.89
CA SER A 2 7.38 -7.16 22.53
C SER A 2 8.58 -6.25 22.21
N GLU A 3 9.37 -5.91 23.22
CA GLU A 3 10.30 -4.77 23.16
C GLU A 3 11.58 -5.00 22.34
N ASN A 4 11.97 -6.22 21.95
CA ASN A 4 13.29 -6.42 21.33
C ASN A 4 13.28 -7.26 20.05
N PHE A 5 12.47 -6.88 19.05
CA PHE A 5 12.73 -7.26 17.66
C PHE A 5 13.28 -6.06 16.87
N PRO A 6 14.62 -5.85 16.84
CA PRO A 6 15.26 -4.75 16.09
C PRO A 6 15.06 -4.87 14.57
N ILE A 7 14.49 -6.00 14.11
CA ILE A 7 14.21 -6.31 12.71
C ILE A 7 13.31 -5.24 12.08
N VAL A 8 12.30 -4.72 12.81
CA VAL A 8 11.36 -3.75 12.26
C VAL A 8 12.03 -2.39 11.96
N PRO A 9 12.77 -1.76 12.91
CA PRO A 9 13.56 -0.56 12.61
C PRO A 9 14.59 -0.73 11.48
N CYS A 10 15.33 -1.84 11.45
CA CYS A 10 16.32 -2.06 10.39
C CYS A 10 15.64 -2.18 9.01
N LEU A 11 14.52 -2.89 8.91
CA LEU A 11 13.77 -2.99 7.67
C LEU A 11 13.20 -1.64 7.22
N PHE A 12 12.79 -0.78 8.16
CA PHE A 12 12.35 0.58 7.83
C PHE A 12 13.49 1.41 7.26
N TRP A 13 14.66 1.39 7.88
CA TRP A 13 15.83 2.14 7.40
C TRP A 13 16.24 1.71 5.98
N VAL A 14 16.28 0.40 5.72
CA VAL A 14 16.59 -0.13 4.38
C VAL A 14 15.47 0.19 3.40
N PHE A 15 14.20 0.15 3.84
CA PHE A 15 13.06 0.52 3.00
C PHE A 15 13.14 1.99 2.59
N ASP A 16 13.38 2.91 3.51
CA ASP A 16 13.44 4.36 3.25
C ASP A 16 14.61 4.71 2.33
N SER A 17 15.73 4.00 2.45
CA SER A 17 16.93 4.20 1.62
C SER A 17 16.85 3.54 0.24
N ALA A 18 15.95 2.58 0.04
CA ALA A 18 15.84 1.84 -1.21
C ALA A 18 15.14 2.66 -2.30
N GLN A 19 15.76 2.69 -3.48
CA GLN A 19 15.19 3.28 -4.69
C GLN A 19 13.83 2.67 -5.06
N HIS A 20 12.94 3.51 -5.56
CA HIS A 20 11.61 3.13 -6.02
C HIS A 20 11.66 2.04 -7.10
N ASN A 21 10.63 1.19 -7.15
CA ASN A 21 10.43 0.19 -8.22
C ASN A 21 11.56 -0.83 -8.42
N THR A 22 12.48 -0.97 -7.47
CA THR A 22 13.57 -1.96 -7.55
C THR A 22 13.15 -3.35 -7.06
N LYS A 23 13.92 -4.39 -7.46
CA LYS A 23 13.77 -5.75 -6.91
C LYS A 23 13.94 -5.77 -5.38
N MET A 24 14.88 -4.98 -4.86
CA MET A 24 15.12 -4.83 -3.43
C MET A 24 13.89 -4.24 -2.72
N LYS A 25 13.33 -3.14 -3.23
CA LYS A 25 12.10 -2.52 -2.69
C LYS A 25 10.93 -3.51 -2.69
N SER A 26 10.75 -4.25 -3.79
CA SER A 26 9.72 -5.30 -3.89
C SER A 26 9.89 -6.41 -2.84
N ASN A 27 11.12 -6.85 -2.57
CA ASN A 27 11.43 -7.84 -1.54
C ASN A 27 11.20 -7.28 -0.12
N LEU A 28 11.55 -6.02 0.13
CA LEU A 28 11.30 -5.36 1.40
C LEU A 28 9.80 -5.22 1.68
N MET A 29 9.01 -4.82 0.67
CA MET A 29 7.54 -4.79 0.77
C MET A 29 6.97 -6.17 1.10
N PHE A 30 7.51 -7.23 0.48
CA PHE A 30 7.11 -8.59 0.79
C PHE A 30 7.45 -8.99 2.24
N ALA A 31 8.67 -8.70 2.71
CA ALA A 31 9.10 -8.98 4.07
C ALA A 31 8.24 -8.22 5.11
N LEU A 32 7.99 -6.93 4.88
CA LEU A 32 7.10 -6.11 5.71
C LEU A 32 5.68 -6.69 5.74
N ARG A 33 5.17 -7.18 4.61
CA ARG A 33 3.87 -7.87 4.55
C ARG A 33 3.86 -9.14 5.39
N GLN A 34 4.94 -9.93 5.40
CA GLN A 34 5.04 -11.12 6.26
C GLN A 34 5.01 -10.72 7.74
N LEU A 35 5.73 -9.67 8.13
CA LEU A 35 5.67 -9.15 9.50
C LEU A 35 4.28 -8.66 9.90
N CYS A 36 3.54 -8.08 8.96
CA CYS A 36 2.16 -7.66 9.14
C CYS A 36 1.16 -8.82 9.24
N GLN A 37 1.56 -10.09 9.09
CA GLN A 37 0.67 -11.20 9.47
C GLN A 37 0.32 -11.15 10.96
N LEU A 38 1.23 -10.67 11.80
CA LEU A 38 0.95 -10.35 13.19
C LEU A 38 0.27 -8.98 13.27
N GLY A 39 -0.99 -8.97 13.73
CA GLY A 39 -1.82 -7.75 13.77
C GLY A 39 -1.17 -6.57 14.51
N GLN A 40 -0.45 -6.84 15.60
CA GLN A 40 0.27 -5.82 16.39
C GLN A 40 1.29 -5.01 15.57
N ASN A 41 1.88 -5.60 14.52
CA ASN A 41 2.86 -4.92 13.68
C ASN A 41 2.21 -3.96 12.68
N LYS A 42 0.95 -4.21 12.29
CA LYS A 42 0.26 -3.43 11.25
C LYS A 42 0.13 -1.95 11.62
N MET A 43 -0.12 -1.63 12.88
CA MET A 43 -0.21 -0.25 13.37
C MET A 43 1.13 0.47 13.18
N LYS A 44 2.22 -0.09 13.72
CA LYS A 44 3.56 0.51 13.65
C LYS A 44 4.09 0.61 12.22
N VAL A 45 3.94 -0.47 11.44
CA VAL A 45 4.35 -0.51 10.05
C VAL A 45 3.54 0.49 9.23
N GLY A 46 2.22 0.45 9.33
CA GLY A 46 1.34 1.33 8.56
C GLY A 46 1.59 2.81 8.82
N HIS A 47 1.80 3.21 10.08
CA HIS A 47 2.13 4.58 10.40
C HIS A 47 3.43 5.06 9.73
N HIS A 48 4.46 4.21 9.69
CA HIS A 48 5.77 4.55 9.11
C HIS A 48 5.74 4.59 7.57
N ILE A 49 5.22 3.56 6.92
CA ILE A 49 5.45 3.37 5.47
C ILE A 49 4.30 3.80 4.56
N THR A 50 3.08 4.03 5.06
CA THR A 50 1.91 4.27 4.19
C THR A 50 2.13 5.44 3.23
N SER A 51 2.65 6.56 3.72
CA SER A 51 2.94 7.73 2.88
C SER A 51 3.97 7.41 1.79
N SER A 52 5.04 6.68 2.13
CA SER A 52 6.04 6.27 1.15
C SER A 52 5.47 5.29 0.13
N LEU A 53 4.64 4.32 0.54
CA LEU A 53 4.00 3.38 -0.38
C LEU A 53 3.08 4.09 -1.38
N LEU A 54 2.35 5.12 -0.95
CA LEU A 54 1.50 5.90 -1.85
C LEU A 54 2.33 6.71 -2.85
N ASN A 55 3.49 7.24 -2.45
CA ASN A 55 4.42 7.90 -3.36
C ASN A 55 5.06 6.90 -4.35
N ASP A 56 5.44 5.71 -3.89
CA ASP A 56 5.93 4.63 -4.74
C ASP A 56 4.85 4.21 -5.76
N LEU A 57 3.58 4.22 -5.37
CA LEU A 57 2.47 3.88 -6.24
C LEU A 57 2.28 4.91 -7.36
N LYS A 58 2.50 6.21 -7.10
CA LYS A 58 2.42 7.27 -8.12
C LYS A 58 3.36 7.03 -9.30
N VAL A 59 4.52 6.42 -9.04
CA VAL A 59 5.55 6.14 -10.05
C VAL A 59 5.55 4.67 -10.50
N ALA A 60 4.56 3.87 -10.10
CA ALA A 60 4.46 2.47 -10.51
C ALA A 60 4.22 2.36 -12.02
N SER A 61 4.85 1.38 -12.65
CA SER A 61 4.71 1.13 -14.09
C SER A 61 4.62 -0.36 -14.39
N ALA A 62 4.13 -0.71 -15.58
CA ALA A 62 4.04 -2.09 -16.04
C ALA A 62 5.41 -2.81 -16.10
N ALA A 63 6.52 -2.06 -16.28
CA ALA A 63 7.87 -2.61 -16.26
C ALA A 63 8.26 -3.16 -14.88
N HIS A 64 7.61 -2.69 -13.82
CA HIS A 64 7.87 -3.08 -12.43
C HIS A 64 6.61 -3.67 -11.76
N GLU A 65 5.81 -4.40 -12.53
CA GLU A 65 4.55 -5.01 -12.10
C GLU A 65 4.67 -5.76 -10.76
N LYS A 66 5.74 -6.54 -10.56
CA LYS A 66 5.96 -7.27 -9.31
C LYS A 66 6.10 -6.34 -8.10
N CYS A 67 6.76 -5.19 -8.27
CA CYS A 67 6.88 -4.19 -7.23
C CYS A 67 5.51 -3.56 -6.93
N ALA A 68 4.79 -3.12 -7.97
CA ALA A 68 3.44 -2.55 -7.83
C ALA A 68 2.44 -3.54 -7.19
N THR A 69 2.55 -4.83 -7.52
CA THR A 69 1.76 -5.90 -6.93
C THR A 69 2.03 -6.04 -5.44
N ASN A 70 3.30 -6.13 -5.04
CA ASN A 70 3.67 -6.24 -3.62
C ASN A 70 3.27 -5.00 -2.83
N LEU A 71 3.40 -3.82 -3.43
CA LEU A 71 2.95 -2.55 -2.86
C LEU A 71 1.45 -2.59 -2.54
N LEU A 72 0.60 -2.90 -3.52
CA LEU A 72 -0.84 -2.96 -3.31
C LEU A 72 -1.23 -4.05 -2.30
N LEU A 73 -0.59 -5.22 -2.34
CA LEU A 73 -0.84 -6.29 -1.38
C LEU A 73 -0.46 -5.89 0.06
N LEU A 74 0.60 -5.09 0.22
CA LEU A 74 0.99 -4.54 1.52
C LEU A 74 -0.02 -3.48 1.98
N LEU A 75 -0.44 -2.55 1.12
CA LEU A 75 -1.49 -1.57 1.44
C LEU A 75 -2.80 -2.26 1.86
N ILE A 76 -3.24 -3.31 1.14
CA ILE A 76 -4.43 -4.10 1.51
C ILE A 76 -4.25 -4.74 2.89
N SER A 77 -3.07 -5.29 3.18
CA SER A 77 -2.78 -5.88 4.50
C SER A 77 -2.86 -4.83 5.61
N LEU A 78 -2.29 -3.65 5.38
CA LEU A 78 -2.29 -2.55 6.34
C LEU A 78 -3.69 -1.94 6.54
N ALA A 79 -4.48 -1.83 5.48
CA ALA A 79 -5.86 -1.32 5.50
C ALA A 79 -6.85 -2.22 6.27
N SER A 80 -6.44 -3.42 6.71
CA SER A 80 -7.22 -4.20 7.67
C SER A 80 -7.26 -3.58 9.08
N VAL A 81 -6.48 -2.53 9.32
CA VAL A 81 -6.52 -1.70 10.51
C VAL A 81 -7.17 -0.35 10.14
N ASN A 82 -8.23 0.04 10.85
CA ASN A 82 -9.05 1.21 10.47
C ASN A 82 -8.24 2.51 10.38
N THR A 83 -7.36 2.79 11.34
CA THR A 83 -6.54 4.01 11.34
C THR A 83 -5.65 4.08 10.09
N ASN A 84 -5.01 2.99 9.70
CA ASN A 84 -4.21 2.92 8.48
C ASN A 84 -5.08 3.11 7.23
N ALA A 85 -6.27 2.51 7.19
CA ALA A 85 -7.20 2.64 6.06
C ALA A 85 -7.64 4.11 5.88
N LEU A 86 -7.95 4.80 6.97
CA LEU A 86 -8.31 6.23 6.95
C LEU A 86 -7.13 7.12 6.48
N MET A 87 -5.88 6.76 6.83
CA MET A 87 -4.70 7.47 6.30
C MET A 87 -4.55 7.36 4.78
N MET A 88 -5.09 6.31 4.16
CA MET A 88 -5.00 6.08 2.71
C MET A 88 -6.09 6.81 1.92
N ASP A 89 -7.28 7.00 2.52
CA ASP A 89 -8.49 7.51 1.85
C ASP A 89 -8.25 8.78 1.02
N THR A 90 -7.55 9.75 1.60
CA THR A 90 -7.35 11.07 0.97
C THR A 90 -6.32 11.07 -0.16
N LYS A 91 -5.51 10.01 -0.28
CA LYS A 91 -4.32 9.99 -1.15
C LYS A 91 -4.33 8.85 -2.17
N ILE A 92 -5.12 7.80 -1.94
CA ILE A 92 -5.09 6.61 -2.79
C ILE A 92 -5.58 6.89 -4.21
N ASP A 93 -6.65 7.67 -4.38
CA ASP A 93 -7.20 7.98 -5.70
C ASP A 93 -6.24 8.86 -6.52
N GLU A 94 -5.58 9.81 -5.87
CA GLU A 94 -4.51 10.59 -6.48
C GLU A 94 -3.39 9.66 -6.98
N ALA A 95 -2.89 8.77 -6.11
CA ALA A 95 -1.80 7.86 -6.45
C ALA A 95 -2.13 6.91 -7.62
N LEU A 96 -3.35 6.38 -7.65
CA LEU A 96 -3.85 5.52 -8.73
C LEU A 96 -4.02 6.28 -10.05
N SER A 97 -4.35 7.56 -9.98
CA SER A 97 -4.46 8.41 -11.17
C SER A 97 -3.10 8.71 -11.79
N PHE A 98 -2.09 9.03 -10.96
CA PHE A 98 -0.73 9.31 -11.42
C PHE A 98 -0.07 8.14 -12.16
N CYS A 99 -0.23 6.91 -11.69
CA CYS A 99 0.32 5.74 -12.38
C CYS A 99 -0.56 5.19 -13.50
N GLY A 100 -1.65 5.89 -13.83
CA GLY A 100 -2.55 5.51 -14.92
C GLY A 100 -3.30 4.21 -14.68
N ILE A 101 -3.55 3.84 -13.42
CA ILE A 101 -4.43 2.72 -13.08
C ILE A 101 -5.90 3.17 -13.09
N GLN A 102 -6.16 4.38 -12.59
CA GLN A 102 -7.49 4.96 -12.45
C GLN A 102 -7.61 6.27 -13.24
N GLY A 103 -8.73 6.47 -13.93
CA GLY A 103 -9.08 7.73 -14.57
C GLY A 103 -9.52 8.78 -13.55
N LYS A 104 -9.69 10.03 -14.02
CA LYS A 104 -10.20 11.13 -13.18
C LYS A 104 -11.65 10.90 -12.70
N ASP A 105 -12.38 10.05 -13.40
CA ASP A 105 -13.73 9.59 -13.12
C ASP A 105 -13.79 8.48 -12.06
N GLY A 106 -12.64 8.04 -11.54
CA GLY A 106 -12.57 6.95 -10.56
C GLY A 106 -12.66 5.55 -11.17
N VAL A 107 -12.65 5.45 -12.50
CA VAL A 107 -12.83 4.18 -13.23
C VAL A 107 -11.48 3.63 -13.70
N GLN A 108 -11.40 2.31 -13.91
CA GLN A 108 -10.22 1.67 -14.47
C GLN A 108 -9.83 2.25 -15.84
N VAL A 109 -8.55 2.57 -16.03
CA VAL A 109 -8.02 2.92 -17.35
C VAL A 109 -7.85 1.65 -18.19
N LYS A 110 -8.80 1.36 -19.09
CA LYS A 110 -8.81 0.10 -19.87
C LYS A 110 -7.60 -0.09 -20.78
N SER A 111 -6.97 0.98 -21.25
CA SER A 111 -5.77 0.93 -22.10
C SER A 111 -4.48 0.63 -21.32
N SER A 112 -4.49 0.73 -19.99
CA SER A 112 -3.32 0.52 -19.15
C SER A 112 -3.15 -0.95 -18.80
N LYS A 113 -2.05 -1.56 -19.28
CA LYS A 113 -1.70 -2.95 -18.91
C LYS A 113 -1.56 -3.11 -17.40
N LEU A 114 -0.97 -2.12 -16.73
CA LEU A 114 -0.83 -2.11 -15.27
C LEU A 114 -2.21 -2.10 -14.59
N ALA A 115 -3.15 -1.29 -15.10
CA ALA A 115 -4.52 -1.24 -14.59
C ALA A 115 -5.22 -2.60 -14.74
N GLN A 116 -5.12 -3.24 -15.91
CA GLN A 116 -5.73 -4.55 -16.16
C GLN A 116 -5.25 -5.60 -15.16
N LEU A 117 -3.95 -5.61 -14.85
CA LEU A 117 -3.34 -6.57 -13.93
C LEU A 117 -3.69 -6.33 -12.46
N LEU A 118 -3.84 -5.07 -12.06
CA LEU A 118 -3.92 -4.68 -10.65
C LEU A 118 -5.32 -4.27 -10.19
N TRP A 119 -6.28 -4.07 -11.09
CA TRP A 119 -7.58 -3.48 -10.75
C TRP A 119 -8.35 -4.24 -9.67
N SER A 120 -8.33 -5.58 -9.68
CA SER A 120 -8.98 -6.39 -8.65
C SER A 120 -8.42 -6.10 -7.25
N LYS A 121 -7.11 -5.84 -7.14
CA LYS A 121 -6.44 -5.47 -5.88
C LYS A 121 -6.76 -4.04 -5.47
N VAL A 122 -6.84 -3.12 -6.44
CA VAL A 122 -7.28 -1.75 -6.20
C VAL A 122 -8.68 -1.72 -5.60
N MET A 123 -9.63 -2.46 -6.21
CA MET A 123 -10.99 -2.55 -5.69
C MET A 123 -11.03 -3.15 -4.29
N ALA A 124 -10.26 -4.21 -4.02
CA ALA A 124 -10.16 -4.77 -2.67
C ALA A 124 -9.65 -3.75 -1.64
N LEU A 125 -8.66 -2.93 -1.99
CA LEU A 125 -8.16 -1.86 -1.12
C LEU A 125 -9.21 -0.78 -0.89
N LYS A 126 -9.86 -0.29 -1.95
CA LYS A 126 -10.89 0.76 -1.86
C LYS A 126 -12.09 0.30 -1.03
N THR A 127 -12.49 -0.98 -1.12
CA THR A 127 -13.52 -1.54 -0.25
C THR A 127 -13.11 -1.46 1.22
N ARG A 128 -11.88 -1.86 1.59
CA ARG A 128 -11.40 -1.76 2.97
C ARG A 128 -11.39 -0.33 3.50
N ILE A 129 -10.98 0.63 2.67
CA ILE A 129 -10.99 2.05 3.02
C ILE A 129 -12.42 2.54 3.23
N LYS A 130 -13.34 2.18 2.34
CA LYS A 130 -14.77 2.53 2.46
C LYS A 130 -15.37 1.95 3.73
N ASP A 131 -15.12 0.70 4.04
CA ASP A 131 -15.60 0.04 5.25
C ASP A 131 -15.14 0.80 6.50
N ALA A 132 -13.85 1.15 6.57
CA ALA A 132 -13.30 1.91 7.70
C ALA A 132 -13.97 3.28 7.91
N LYS A 133 -14.37 3.97 6.82
CA LYS A 133 -15.10 5.25 6.90
C LYS A 133 -16.50 5.08 7.49
N LEU A 134 -17.21 4.03 7.08
CA LEU A 134 -18.57 3.74 7.56
C LEU A 134 -18.56 3.46 9.07
N PHE A 135 -17.54 2.76 9.57
CA PHE A 135 -17.39 2.51 11.00
C PHE A 135 -16.99 3.75 11.81
N HIS A 136 -16.35 4.76 11.18
CA HIS A 136 -15.90 5.96 11.88
C HIS A 136 -16.95 7.10 11.89
N GLY A 137 -17.81 7.18 10.88
CA GLY A 137 -18.86 8.20 10.76
C GLY A 137 -20.18 7.89 11.47
N GLY A 138 -20.20 6.88 12.36
CA GLY A 138 -21.40 6.39 13.06
C GLY A 138 -21.66 6.99 14.44
N TYR A 139 -21.07 8.13 14.79
CA TYR A 139 -21.29 8.85 16.06
C TYR A 139 -21.58 10.32 15.81
#